data_AF-A0A244E7P6-F1
#
_entry.id   AF-A0A244E7P6-F1
#
_cell.length_a   1.000
_cell.length_b   1.000
_cell.length_c   1.000
_cell.angle_alpha   90.00
_cell.angle_beta   90.00
_cell.angle_gamma   90.00
#
_symmetry.space_group_name_H-M   'P 1'
#
loop_
_entity.id
_entity.type
_entity.pdbx_description
1 polymer ?
#
loop_
_entity_poly.entity_id
_entity_poly.type
_entity_poly.pdbx_seq_one_letter_code
_entity_poly.pdbx_strand_id
1 'polypeptide(L)'
;MKFRTASAVIALVFAVPSWAHDFSADIVKFNSIAATKKLDSEPAIAAKLALERAQGEIEQSDVKMVLRIRSMTNTGLRTLGEQPAFLTSEFKRLEAALANPKTTDATKIAAAKEIFARLSVEMRVYTDLENMAVEQMKQALQLIESAPGK
;
A
#
# COMPACT_ATOMS: atom_id res chain seq x y z
N MET A 1 17.33 -43.70 21.76
CA MET A 1 15.94 -43.15 21.79
C MET A 1 15.99 -41.93 22.69
N LYS A 2 15.63 -40.69 22.32
CA LYS A 2 14.75 -40.17 21.27
C LYS A 2 15.33 -38.86 20.73
N PHE A 3 15.38 -38.77 19.41
CA PHE A 3 15.54 -37.52 18.66
C PHE A 3 14.21 -36.73 18.64
N ARG A 4 14.33 -35.42 18.38
CA ARG A 4 13.31 -34.50 17.81
C ARG A 4 12.32 -33.83 18.77
N THR A 5 12.65 -32.59 19.09
CA THR A 5 11.75 -31.43 18.95
C THR A 5 12.59 -30.30 18.33
N ALA A 6 12.84 -30.32 17.01
CA ALA A 6 12.07 -29.52 16.04
C ALA A 6 11.92 -28.08 16.55
N SER A 7 12.87 -27.18 16.26
CA SER A 7 12.90 -26.41 15.01
C SER A 7 11.50 -26.00 14.55
N ALA A 8 11.01 -24.86 15.01
CA ALA A 8 10.09 -23.99 14.27
C ALA A 8 9.78 -22.74 15.11
N VAL A 9 10.80 -21.93 15.44
CA VAL A 9 10.56 -20.48 15.46
C VAL A 9 10.57 -20.06 13.99
N ILE A 10 9.51 -20.48 13.29
CA ILE A 10 9.19 -19.97 11.97
C ILE A 10 8.99 -18.48 12.20
N ALA A 11 9.85 -17.72 11.54
CA ALA A 11 9.74 -16.30 11.35
C ALA A 11 8.29 -15.94 11.05
N LEU A 12 7.55 -15.54 12.08
CA LEU A 12 6.39 -14.68 11.96
C LEU A 12 6.92 -13.25 11.71
N VAL A 13 7.78 -13.12 10.69
CA VAL A 13 7.80 -11.90 9.88
C VAL A 13 6.44 -11.94 9.21
N PHE A 14 5.44 -11.44 9.93
CA PHE A 14 4.20 -11.05 9.33
C PHE A 14 4.57 -10.33 8.05
N ALA A 15 4.11 -10.86 6.93
CA ALA A 15 3.93 -10.09 5.72
C ALA A 15 3.01 -8.94 6.12
N VAL A 16 3.60 -7.91 6.71
CA VAL A 16 3.01 -6.60 6.81
C VAL A 16 3.07 -6.13 5.37
N PRO A 17 1.94 -6.04 4.63
CA PRO A 17 1.97 -5.18 3.47
C PRO A 17 2.42 -3.84 4.02
N SER A 18 3.63 -3.40 3.67
CA SER A 18 3.99 -1.99 3.84
C SER A 18 3.01 -1.29 2.92
N TRP A 19 1.99 -0.68 3.50
CA TRP A 19 0.95 -0.03 2.71
C TRP A 19 1.54 1.09 1.87
N ALA A 20 2.77 1.54 2.07
CA ALA A 20 3.49 2.31 1.07
C ALA A 20 4.54 1.41 0.42
N HIS A 21 4.44 1.21 -0.90
CA HIS A 21 5.50 0.58 -1.66
C HIS A 21 6.77 1.46 -1.61
N ASP A 22 7.88 0.92 -1.07
CA ASP A 22 9.16 1.62 -1.05
C ASP A 22 9.89 1.41 -2.38
N PHE A 23 9.81 2.42 -3.23
CA PHE A 23 10.44 2.42 -4.55
C PHE A 23 11.94 2.79 -4.54
N SER A 24 12.56 3.01 -3.37
CA SER A 24 13.96 3.43 -3.29
C SER A 24 14.90 2.47 -4.04
N ALA A 25 14.67 1.15 -3.89
CA ALA A 25 15.46 0.13 -4.58
C ALA A 25 15.26 0.18 -6.11
N ASP A 26 14.02 0.34 -6.57
CA ASP A 26 13.69 0.42 -8.00
C ASP A 26 14.25 1.68 -8.65
N ILE A 27 14.23 2.81 -7.94
CA ILE A 27 14.83 4.07 -8.41
C ILE A 27 16.35 3.92 -8.55
N VAL A 28 17.02 3.29 -7.58
CA VAL A 28 18.46 3.01 -7.67
C VAL A 28 18.75 2.10 -8.87
N LYS A 29 17.94 1.04 -9.07
CA LYS A 29 18.06 0.16 -10.22
C LYS A 29 17.88 0.93 -11.53
N PHE A 30 16.84 1.74 -11.65
CA PHE A 30 16.57 2.57 -12.82
C PHE A 30 17.78 3.45 -13.16
N ASN A 31 18.30 4.19 -12.18
CA ASN A 31 19.42 5.10 -12.37
C ASN A 31 20.70 4.35 -12.78
N SER A 32 20.95 3.17 -12.23
CA SER A 32 22.09 2.34 -12.59
C SER A 32 22.04 1.88 -14.06
N ILE A 33 20.85 1.53 -14.55
CA ILE A 33 20.66 1.10 -15.95
C ILE A 33 20.77 2.32 -16.85
N ALA A 34 20.06 3.41 -16.52
CA ALA A 34 20.08 4.66 -17.27
C ALA A 34 21.51 5.19 -17.50
N ALA A 35 22.40 5.02 -16.54
CA ALA A 35 23.81 5.40 -16.66
C ALA A 35 24.56 4.69 -17.81
N THR A 36 24.05 3.56 -18.30
CA THR A 36 24.64 2.76 -19.40
C THR A 36 23.93 2.96 -20.75
N LYS A 37 22.86 3.76 -20.79
CA LYS A 37 21.98 3.90 -21.96
C LYS A 37 22.07 5.27 -22.60
N LYS A 38 21.63 5.34 -23.86
CA LYS A 38 21.46 6.58 -24.62
C LYS A 38 20.13 7.26 -24.23
N LEU A 39 20.23 8.32 -23.43
CA LEU A 39 19.09 8.94 -22.75
C LEU A 39 18.16 9.78 -23.64
N ASP A 40 18.62 10.17 -24.83
CA ASP A 40 17.84 10.85 -25.87
C ASP A 40 17.06 9.88 -26.77
N SER A 41 17.18 8.56 -26.54
CA SER A 41 16.38 7.57 -27.27
C SER A 41 14.91 7.60 -26.81
N GLU A 42 13.99 7.36 -27.73
CA GLU A 42 12.55 7.22 -27.44
C GLU A 42 12.24 6.31 -26.23
N PRO A 43 12.81 5.09 -26.11
CA PRO A 43 12.56 4.25 -24.95
C PRO A 43 13.09 4.85 -23.64
N ALA A 44 14.23 5.54 -23.64
CA ALA A 44 14.77 6.17 -22.43
C ALA A 44 13.93 7.38 -21.98
N ILE A 45 13.40 8.16 -22.92
CA ILE A 45 12.49 9.28 -22.63
C ILE A 45 11.17 8.74 -22.06
N ALA A 46 10.59 7.71 -22.69
CA ALA A 46 9.38 7.08 -22.22
C ALA A 46 9.58 6.44 -20.82
N ALA A 47 10.75 5.84 -20.57
CA ALA A 47 11.11 5.29 -19.27
C ALA A 47 11.14 6.36 -18.18
N LYS A 48 11.73 7.52 -18.47
CA LYS A 48 11.79 8.65 -17.53
C LYS A 48 10.40 9.21 -17.24
N LEU A 49 9.55 9.35 -18.26
CA LEU A 49 8.17 9.79 -18.07
C LEU A 49 7.36 8.81 -17.21
N ALA A 50 7.53 7.51 -17.42
CA ALA A 50 6.89 6.49 -16.60
C ALA A 50 7.38 6.52 -15.14
N LEU A 51 8.68 6.77 -14.92
CA LEU A 51 9.24 6.98 -13.58
C LEU A 51 8.63 8.21 -12.89
N GLU A 52 8.54 9.34 -13.58
CA GLU A 52 7.94 10.57 -13.06
C GLU A 52 6.45 10.37 -12.73
N ARG A 53 5.72 9.61 -13.55
CA ARG A 53 4.33 9.23 -13.24
C ARG A 53 4.24 8.36 -12.00
N ALA A 54 5.08 7.33 -11.89
CA ALA A 54 5.13 6.49 -10.70
C ALA A 54 5.36 7.32 -9.43
N GLN A 55 6.30 8.26 -9.48
CA GLN A 55 6.58 9.20 -8.40
C GLN A 55 5.37 10.10 -8.09
N GLY A 56 4.71 10.64 -9.11
CA GLY A 56 3.50 11.46 -8.94
C GLY A 56 2.34 10.71 -8.30
N GLU A 57 2.10 9.44 -8.65
CA GLU A 57 1.04 8.63 -8.04
C GLU A 57 1.33 8.30 -6.56
N ILE A 58 2.60 8.13 -6.20
CA ILE A 58 3.03 7.96 -4.80
C ILE A 58 2.84 9.25 -4.00
N GLU A 59 3.21 10.38 -4.59
CA GLU A 59 2.99 11.70 -3.99
C GLU A 59 1.51 12.03 -3.83
N GLN A 60 0.62 11.49 -4.68
CA GLN A 60 -0.83 11.62 -4.53
C GLN A 60 -1.40 10.67 -3.49
N SER A 61 -0.88 9.44 -3.37
CA SER A 61 -1.25 8.47 -2.31
C SER A 61 -0.59 8.81 -0.95
N ASP A 62 -0.45 10.10 -0.67
CA ASP A 62 0.42 10.66 0.36
C ASP A 62 0.14 10.15 1.79
N VAL A 63 1.09 10.49 2.67
CA VAL A 63 0.99 10.22 4.11
C VAL A 63 -0.32 10.75 4.72
N LYS A 64 -0.92 11.83 4.19
CA LYS A 64 -2.19 12.36 4.71
C LYS A 64 -3.36 11.44 4.35
N MET A 65 -3.39 10.85 3.15
CA MET A 65 -4.41 9.88 2.77
C MET A 65 -4.35 8.65 3.68
N VAL A 66 -3.14 8.12 3.91
CA VAL A 66 -2.90 7.00 4.86
C VAL A 66 -3.37 7.36 6.27
N LEU A 67 -2.96 8.54 6.77
CA LEU A 67 -3.36 8.99 8.11
C LEU A 67 -4.87 9.22 8.23
N ARG A 68 -5.52 9.69 7.16
CA ARG A 68 -6.98 9.87 7.11
C ARG A 68 -7.71 8.53 7.16
N ILE A 69 -7.30 7.57 6.34
CA ILE A 69 -7.83 6.19 6.35
C ILE A 69 -7.70 5.60 7.77
N ARG A 70 -6.52 5.74 8.39
CA ARG A 70 -6.26 5.27 9.76
C ARG A 70 -7.14 5.97 10.80
N SER A 71 -7.28 7.28 10.71
CA SER A 71 -8.13 8.08 11.61
C SER A 71 -9.60 7.67 11.52
N MET A 72 -10.12 7.52 10.30
CA MET A 72 -11.50 7.09 10.05
C MET A 72 -11.73 5.67 10.57
N THR A 73 -10.80 4.75 10.32
CA THR A 73 -10.92 3.38 10.79
C THR A 73 -10.97 3.30 12.30
N ASN A 74 -10.09 4.04 12.99
CA ASN A 74 -10.07 4.11 14.45
C ASN A 74 -11.34 4.75 15.02
N THR A 75 -11.93 5.70 14.31
CA THR A 75 -13.23 6.28 14.69
C THR A 75 -14.37 5.26 14.57
N GLY A 76 -14.37 4.46 13.49
CA GLY A 76 -15.33 3.36 13.33
C GLY A 76 -15.20 2.31 14.43
N LEU A 77 -13.98 1.88 14.73
CA LEU A 77 -13.69 0.91 15.80
C LEU A 77 -14.16 1.42 17.16
N ARG A 78 -13.82 2.66 17.54
CA ARG A 78 -14.25 3.26 18.81
C ARG A 78 -15.78 3.34 18.92
N THR A 79 -16.46 3.69 17.83
CA THR A 79 -17.93 3.74 17.78
C THR A 79 -18.56 2.39 18.10
N LEU A 80 -17.90 1.29 17.69
CA LEU A 80 -18.33 -0.08 17.96
C LEU A 80 -17.87 -0.64 19.31
N GLY A 81 -17.18 0.15 20.14
CA GLY A 81 -16.61 -0.32 21.42
C GLY A 81 -15.32 -1.14 21.26
N GLU A 82 -14.67 -1.06 20.11
CA GLU A 82 -13.37 -1.67 19.86
C GLU A 82 -12.22 -0.72 20.20
N GLN A 83 -11.10 -1.30 20.61
CA GLN A 83 -9.84 -0.55 20.77
C GLN A 83 -9.28 -0.21 19.38
N PRO A 84 -8.77 1.02 19.18
CA PRO A 84 -8.03 1.40 17.99
C PRO A 84 -6.92 0.39 17.68
N ALA A 85 -6.76 0.02 16.41
CA ALA A 85 -5.61 -0.77 16.00
C ALA A 85 -4.46 0.17 15.64
N PHE A 86 -3.24 -0.23 15.99
CA PHE A 86 -2.04 0.55 15.71
C PHE A 86 -1.33 0.14 14.41
N LEU A 87 -1.73 -0.97 13.76
CA LEU A 87 -1.06 -1.52 12.57
C LEU A 87 -2.03 -2.17 11.57
N THR A 88 -1.73 -1.93 10.29
CA THR A 88 -2.01 -2.57 8.97
C THR A 88 -3.20 -3.51 8.71
N SER A 89 -3.96 -3.95 9.71
CA SER A 89 -5.20 -4.74 9.54
C SER A 89 -6.46 -3.96 9.91
N GLU A 90 -6.36 -2.63 9.97
CA GLU A 90 -7.38 -1.71 10.49
C GLU A 90 -8.72 -1.87 9.75
N PHE A 91 -8.70 -1.88 8.41
CA PHE A 91 -9.92 -1.99 7.60
C PHE A 91 -10.67 -3.32 7.82
N LYS A 92 -9.98 -4.46 7.72
CA LYS A 92 -10.56 -5.80 7.97
C LYS A 92 -11.07 -5.95 9.40
N ARG A 93 -10.42 -5.28 10.35
CA ARG A 93 -10.84 -5.29 11.76
C ARG A 93 -12.16 -4.53 11.94
N LEU A 94 -12.33 -3.39 11.25
CA LEU A 94 -13.60 -2.66 11.27
C LEU A 94 -14.72 -3.46 10.58
N GLU A 95 -14.43 -4.12 9.47
CA GLU A 95 -15.37 -5.04 8.81
C GLU A 95 -15.84 -6.16 9.75
N ALA A 96 -14.90 -6.82 10.44
CA ALA A 96 -15.21 -7.87 11.42
C ALA A 96 -16.01 -7.33 12.63
N ALA A 97 -15.69 -6.12 13.10
CA ALA A 97 -16.41 -5.47 14.19
C ALA A 97 -17.85 -5.07 13.78
N LEU A 98 -18.08 -4.73 12.51
CA LEU A 98 -19.42 -4.47 11.99
C LEU A 98 -20.26 -5.75 11.85
N ALA A 99 -19.61 -6.88 11.54
CA ALA A 99 -20.28 -8.18 11.50
C ALA A 99 -20.70 -8.66 12.90
N ASN A 100 -19.91 -8.34 13.94
CA ASN A 100 -20.19 -8.71 15.32
C ASN A 100 -19.99 -7.51 16.28
N PRO A 101 -20.90 -6.53 16.30
CA PRO A 101 -20.75 -5.33 17.13
C PRO A 101 -20.78 -5.65 18.63
N LYS A 102 -19.86 -5.06 19.41
CA LYS A 102 -19.89 -5.14 20.88
C LYS A 102 -20.94 -4.23 21.53
N THR A 103 -21.47 -3.27 20.77
CA THR A 103 -22.55 -2.38 21.17
C THR A 103 -23.87 -2.84 20.55
N THR A 104 -24.98 -2.67 21.28
CA THR A 104 -26.34 -2.91 20.78
C THR A 104 -27.04 -1.62 20.32
N ASP A 105 -26.38 -0.48 20.49
CA ASP A 105 -26.86 0.84 20.09
C ASP A 105 -26.95 0.96 18.55
N ALA A 106 -28.18 1.02 18.04
CA ALA A 106 -28.47 1.07 16.60
C ALA A 106 -27.89 2.33 15.93
N THR A 107 -27.85 3.47 16.62
CA THR A 107 -27.31 4.72 16.09
C THR A 107 -25.80 4.63 15.92
N LYS A 108 -25.10 4.04 16.90
CA LYS A 108 -23.65 3.79 16.79
C LYS A 108 -23.32 2.80 15.68
N ILE A 109 -24.10 1.72 15.54
CA ILE A 109 -23.91 0.76 14.45
C ILE A 109 -24.11 1.44 13.09
N ALA A 110 -25.16 2.26 12.94
CA ALA A 110 -25.41 3.01 11.71
C ALA A 110 -24.26 3.97 11.38
N ALA A 111 -23.78 4.74 12.36
CA ALA A 111 -22.64 5.64 12.19
C ALA A 111 -21.36 4.89 11.78
N ALA A 112 -21.08 3.73 12.40
CA ALA A 112 -19.93 2.90 12.04
C ALA A 112 -20.04 2.33 10.61
N LYS A 113 -21.24 1.95 10.16
CA LYS A 113 -21.49 1.51 8.77
C LYS A 113 -21.24 2.65 7.78
N GLU A 114 -21.67 3.87 8.10
CA GLU A 114 -21.41 5.04 7.25
C GLU A 114 -19.91 5.35 7.16
N ILE A 115 -19.19 5.30 8.28
CA ILE A 115 -17.73 5.46 8.31
C ILE A 115 -17.07 4.40 7.43
N PHE A 116 -17.49 3.13 7.56
CA PHE A 116 -16.95 2.03 6.75
C PHE A 116 -17.23 2.21 5.26
N ALA A 117 -18.43 2.66 4.86
CA ALA A 117 -18.75 2.93 3.47
C ALA A 117 -17.85 4.02 2.87
N ARG A 118 -17.60 5.11 3.59
CA ARG A 118 -16.67 6.16 3.17
C ARG A 118 -15.23 5.65 3.12
N LEU A 119 -14.83 4.87 4.12
CA LEU A 119 -13.50 4.27 4.20
C LEU A 119 -13.23 3.32 3.03
N SER A 120 -14.21 2.53 2.59
CA SER A 120 -14.08 1.63 1.44
C SER A 120 -13.75 2.38 0.14
N VAL A 121 -14.29 3.59 -0.04
CA VAL A 121 -13.97 4.44 -1.19
C VAL A 121 -12.53 4.95 -1.09
N GLU A 122 -12.14 5.51 0.04
CA GLU A 122 -10.78 6.02 0.27
C GLU A 122 -9.73 4.91 0.12
N MET A 123 -10.01 3.73 0.67
CA MET A 123 -9.16 2.54 0.54
C MET A 123 -9.00 2.09 -0.91
N ARG A 124 -10.08 2.15 -1.70
CA ARG A 124 -10.03 1.82 -3.12
C ARG A 124 -9.14 2.79 -3.87
N VAL A 125 -9.37 4.10 -3.70
CA VAL A 125 -8.56 5.13 -4.38
C VAL A 125 -7.09 4.98 -4.00
N TYR A 126 -6.80 4.77 -2.72
CA TYR A 126 -5.44 4.51 -2.24
C TYR A 126 -4.79 3.30 -2.94
N THR A 127 -5.51 2.17 -2.97
CA THR A 127 -5.03 0.93 -3.59
C THR A 127 -4.84 1.08 -5.10
N ASP A 128 -5.73 1.81 -5.77
CA ASP A 128 -5.65 2.08 -7.21
C ASP A 128 -4.40 2.92 -7.53
N LEU A 129 -4.14 3.98 -6.75
CA LEU A 129 -2.94 4.83 -6.90
C LEU A 129 -1.65 4.03 -6.66
N GLU A 130 -1.61 3.19 -5.62
CA GLU A 130 -0.46 2.33 -5.35
C GLU A 130 -0.20 1.34 -6.48
N ASN A 131 -1.25 0.67 -6.99
CA ASN A 131 -1.12 -0.28 -8.08
C ASN A 131 -0.64 0.42 -9.36
N MET A 132 -1.17 1.61 -9.65
CA MET A 132 -0.72 2.43 -10.78
C MET A 132 0.75 2.81 -10.62
N ALA A 133 1.19 3.23 -9.44
CA ALA A 133 2.60 3.53 -9.18
C ALA A 133 3.51 2.32 -9.43
N VAL A 134 3.11 1.13 -8.94
CA VAL A 134 3.84 -0.12 -9.15
C VAL A 134 3.92 -0.49 -10.63
N GLU A 135 2.83 -0.37 -11.37
CA GLU A 135 2.79 -0.66 -12.80
C GLU A 135 3.66 0.32 -13.60
N GLN A 136 3.57 1.62 -13.31
CA GLN A 136 4.39 2.65 -13.95
C GLN A 136 5.88 2.44 -13.66
N MET A 137 6.25 2.05 -12.44
CA MET A 137 7.65 1.74 -12.11
C MET A 137 8.17 0.51 -12.88
N LYS A 138 7.36 -0.56 -12.96
CA LYS A 138 7.70 -1.74 -13.77
C LYS A 138 7.89 -1.38 -15.24
N GLN A 139 6.99 -0.56 -15.79
CA GLN A 139 7.09 -0.07 -17.16
C GLN A 139 8.36 0.78 -17.36
N ALA A 140 8.68 1.67 -16.42
CA ALA A 140 9.88 2.48 -16.45
C ALA A 140 11.16 1.62 -16.53
N LEU A 141 11.24 0.57 -15.70
CA LEU A 141 12.36 -0.37 -15.70
C LEU A 141 12.48 -1.15 -17.02
N GLN A 142 11.36 -1.65 -17.56
CA GLN A 142 11.37 -2.37 -18.84
C GLN A 142 11.82 -1.48 -20.00
N LEU A 143 11.33 -0.24 -20.04
CA LEU A 143 11.65 0.72 -21.10
C LEU A 143 13.14 1.12 -21.05
N ILE A 144 13.70 1.39 -19.87
CA ILE A 144 15.12 1.76 -19.76
C ILE A 144 16.04 0.57 -20.07
N GLU A 145 15.64 -0.66 -19.74
CA GLU A 145 16.37 -1.87 -20.13
C GLU A 145 16.41 -2.04 -21.66
N SER A 146 15.32 -1.71 -22.34
CA SER A 146 15.18 -1.76 -23.82
C SER A 146 15.93 -0.65 -24.55
N ALA A 147 16.35 0.41 -23.86
CA ALA A 147 17.03 1.53 -24.48
C ALA A 147 18.38 1.09 -25.08
N PRO A 148 18.81 1.68 -26.21
CA PRO A 148 20.11 1.40 -26.79
C PRO A 148 21.24 1.77 -25.82
N GLY A 149 22.32 0.99 -25.85
CA GLY A 149 23.55 1.31 -25.15
C GLY A 149 24.14 2.63 -25.64
N LYS A 150 24.99 3.23 -24.81
CA LYS A 150 25.77 4.41 -25.19
C LYS A 150 26.72 4.15 -26.36
#